data_AF-A0A6G0JMQ6-F1
#
_entry.id   AF-A0A6G0JMQ6-F1
#
_cell.length_a   1.000
_cell.length_b   1.000
_cell.length_c   1.000
_cell.angle_alpha   90.00
_cell.angle_beta   90.00
_cell.angle_gamma   90.00
#
_symmetry.space_group_name_H-M   'P 1'
#
loop_
_entity.id
_entity.type
_entity.pdbx_description
1 polymer ?
#
loop_
_entity_poly.entity_id
_entity_poly.type
_entity_poly.pdbx_seq_one_letter_code
_entity_poly.pdbx_strand_id
1 'polypeptide(L)'
;MEWLRKRRRYREKIVERCRISQEHVDAVLRSLRPSLSPKLRNYIAHYVFRQPRDAITDQVILDNIQERVNEVMSEHIPDMYDFFKTHLKMGMDEQDVEARVVKFFVEFDQLIEEHEFTAMLAASGQDRSDYRDRMKNRCKLIVENLAPSVLKTEIKRL
;
A
#
# COMPACT_ATOMS: atom_id res chain seq x y z
N MET A 1 -6.10 5.96 -4.04
CA MET A 1 -4.92 5.51 -3.25
C MET A 1 -4.53 6.45 -2.11
N GLU A 2 -4.18 7.71 -2.36
CA GLU A 2 -3.64 8.61 -1.32
C GLU A 2 -4.55 8.78 -0.09
N TRP A 3 -5.88 8.87 -0.28
CA TRP A 3 -6.84 8.99 0.83
C TRP A 3 -6.84 7.76 1.75
N LEU A 4 -6.84 6.54 1.20
CA LEU A 4 -6.80 5.30 1.98
C LEU A 4 -5.51 5.22 2.82
N ARG A 5 -4.37 5.60 2.23
CA ARG A 5 -3.09 5.70 2.96
C ARG A 5 -3.15 6.70 4.10
N LYS A 6 -3.67 7.91 3.85
CA LYS A 6 -3.87 8.94 4.89
C LYS A 6 -4.79 8.44 6.01
N ARG A 7 -5.87 7.74 5.68
CA ARG A 7 -6.81 7.16 6.65
C ARG A 7 -6.16 6.04 7.49
N ARG A 8 -5.33 5.19 6.89
CA ARG A 8 -4.55 4.15 7.60
C ARG A 8 -3.56 4.78 8.58
N ARG A 9 -2.72 5.71 8.11
CA ARG A 9 -1.76 6.44 8.95
C ARG A 9 -2.45 7.22 10.08
N TYR A 10 -3.63 7.78 9.81
CA TYR A 10 -4.45 8.41 10.85
C TYR A 10 -4.87 7.39 11.92
N ARG A 11 -5.37 6.21 11.53
CA ARG A 11 -5.77 5.17 12.48
C ARG A 11 -4.58 4.70 13.33
N GLU A 12 -3.41 4.46 12.72
CA GLU A 12 -2.19 4.07 13.43
C GLU A 12 -1.80 5.09 14.51
N LYS A 13 -1.82 6.38 14.17
CA LYS A 13 -1.56 7.46 15.15
C LYS A 13 -2.57 7.49 16.30
N ILE A 14 -3.86 7.24 16.01
CA ILE A 14 -4.90 7.19 17.03
C ILE A 14 -4.69 6.00 17.95
N VAL A 15 -4.38 4.82 17.40
CA VAL A 15 -4.09 3.61 18.17
C VAL A 15 -2.90 3.82 19.10
N GLU A 16 -1.81 4.41 18.60
CA GLU A 16 -0.63 4.67 19.44
C GLU A 16 -0.91 5.67 20.55
N ARG A 17 -1.66 6.75 20.27
CA ARG A 17 -2.08 7.69 21.31
C ARG A 17 -2.96 7.00 22.37
N CYS A 18 -3.94 6.21 21.94
CA CYS A 18 -4.84 5.47 22.83
C CYS A 18 -4.09 4.47 23.71
N ARG A 19 -3.00 3.87 23.22
CA ARG A 19 -2.11 3.01 24.02
C ARG A 19 -1.52 3.75 25.22
N ILE A 20 -1.20 5.03 25.05
CA ILE A 20 -0.63 5.90 26.10
C ILE A 20 -1.73 6.46 27.01
N SER A 21 -2.84 6.94 26.44
CA SER A 21 -3.93 7.58 27.20
C SER A 21 -4.92 6.61 27.84
N GLN A 22 -4.83 5.31 27.52
CA GLN A 22 -5.79 4.27 27.92
C GLN A 22 -7.24 4.53 27.44
N GLU A 23 -7.41 5.37 26.43
CA GLU A 23 -8.72 5.61 25.81
C GLU A 23 -9.08 4.49 24.83
N HIS A 24 -10.37 4.18 24.71
CA HIS A 24 -10.85 3.26 23.67
C HIS A 24 -10.72 3.88 22.27
N VAL A 25 -10.08 3.16 21.34
CA VAL A 25 -9.85 3.63 19.96
C VAL A 25 -11.14 4.05 19.27
N ASP A 26 -12.22 3.30 19.45
CA ASP A 26 -13.53 3.59 18.83
C ASP A 26 -14.15 4.89 19.33
N ALA A 27 -13.82 5.31 20.55
CA ALA A 27 -14.30 6.57 21.10
C ALA A 27 -13.57 7.79 20.50
N VAL A 28 -12.31 7.62 20.08
CA VAL A 28 -11.48 8.74 19.62
C VAL A 28 -11.24 8.75 18.11
N LEU A 29 -11.47 7.63 17.42
CA LEU A 29 -11.38 7.54 15.98
C LEU A 29 -12.53 8.31 15.33
N ARG A 30 -12.21 9.29 14.47
CA ARG A 30 -13.25 10.06 13.77
C ARG A 30 -14.01 9.18 12.79
N SER A 31 -15.33 9.16 12.96
CA SER A 31 -16.24 8.46 12.06
C SER A 31 -16.20 9.02 10.64
N LEU A 32 -16.43 8.16 9.64
CA LEU A 32 -16.53 8.52 8.23
C LEU A 32 -17.95 8.96 7.86
N ARG A 33 -18.95 8.45 8.59
CA ARG A 33 -20.36 8.80 8.37
C ARG A 33 -20.60 10.31 8.23
N PRO A 34 -20.06 11.20 9.07
CA PRO A 34 -20.27 12.65 8.94
C PRO A 34 -19.74 13.25 7.64
N SER A 35 -18.69 12.67 7.05
CA SER A 35 -18.06 13.15 5.82
C SER A 35 -18.93 12.93 4.57
N LEU A 36 -19.97 12.10 4.67
CA LEU A 36 -20.90 11.83 3.59
C LEU A 36 -22.10 12.77 3.69
N SER A 37 -22.50 13.41 2.59
CA SER A 37 -23.72 14.22 2.60
C SER A 37 -24.96 13.35 2.91
N PRO A 38 -26.03 13.89 3.52
CA PRO A 38 -27.24 13.11 3.80
C PRO A 38 -27.83 12.44 2.55
N LYS A 39 -27.80 13.15 1.41
CA LYS A 39 -28.26 12.62 0.11
C LYS A 39 -27.39 11.44 -0.35
N LEU A 40 -26.06 11.56 -0.24
CA LEU A 40 -25.14 10.48 -0.59
C LEU A 40 -25.32 9.27 0.34
N ARG A 41 -25.54 9.50 1.64
CA ARG A 41 -25.83 8.41 2.61
C ARG A 41 -27.08 7.62 2.24
N ASN A 42 -28.16 8.31 1.85
CA ASN A 42 -29.39 7.64 1.42
C ASN A 42 -29.17 6.83 0.14
N TYR A 43 -28.41 7.40 -0.80
CA TYR A 43 -28.07 6.73 -2.05
C TYR A 43 -27.25 5.46 -1.82
N ILE A 44 -26.14 5.55 -1.08
CA ILE A 44 -25.29 4.39 -0.83
C ILE A 44 -26.01 3.33 0.01
N ALA A 45 -26.88 3.72 0.95
CA ALA A 45 -27.69 2.78 1.72
C ALA A 45 -28.60 1.94 0.83
N HIS A 46 -29.38 2.60 -0.04
CA HIS A 46 -30.36 1.94 -0.90
C HIS A 46 -29.71 1.19 -2.06
N TYR A 47 -28.78 1.84 -2.77
CA TYR A 47 -28.34 1.37 -4.09
C TYR A 47 -27.00 0.63 -4.05
N VAL A 48 -26.11 0.99 -3.13
CA VAL A 48 -24.75 0.40 -3.06
C VAL A 48 -24.71 -0.74 -2.06
N PHE A 49 -24.98 -0.46 -0.78
CA PHE A 49 -24.89 -1.44 0.31
C PHE A 49 -26.14 -2.31 0.43
N ARG A 50 -27.30 -1.82 -0.03
CA ARG A 50 -28.61 -2.47 0.12
C ARG A 50 -28.92 -2.84 1.58
N GLN A 51 -28.60 -1.92 2.48
CA GLN A 51 -28.74 -2.09 3.93
C GLN A 51 -29.45 -0.89 4.56
N PRO A 52 -30.13 -1.06 5.71
CA PRO A 52 -30.67 0.06 6.47
C PRO A 52 -29.59 1.09 6.79
N ARG A 53 -29.94 2.37 6.76
CA ARG A 53 -29.01 3.49 7.01
C ARG A 53 -28.23 3.33 8.31
N ASP A 54 -28.88 2.81 9.35
CA ASP A 54 -28.29 2.69 10.68
C ASP A 54 -27.35 1.48 10.82
N ALA A 55 -27.44 0.52 9.91
CA ALA A 55 -26.54 -0.63 9.83
C ALA A 55 -25.21 -0.30 9.13
N ILE A 56 -25.11 0.86 8.45
CA ILE A 56 -23.89 1.27 7.75
C ILE A 56 -22.86 1.76 8.77
N THR A 57 -21.88 0.91 9.05
CA THR A 57 -20.73 1.25 9.90
C THR A 57 -19.61 1.89 9.09
N ASP A 58 -18.64 2.49 9.79
CA ASP A 58 -17.44 3.00 9.13
C ASP A 58 -16.62 1.88 8.47
N GLN A 59 -16.69 0.66 9.00
CA GLN A 59 -16.02 -0.50 8.42
C GLN A 59 -16.65 -0.87 7.07
N VAL A 60 -17.99 -0.93 6.98
CA VAL A 60 -18.70 -1.20 5.71
C VAL A 60 -18.32 -0.16 4.63
N ILE A 61 -18.21 1.11 5.02
CA ILE A 61 -17.79 2.18 4.10
C ILE A 61 -16.34 1.97 3.64
N LEU A 62 -15.43 1.65 4.56
CA LEU A 62 -14.02 1.40 4.24
C LEU A 62 -13.83 0.20 3.32
N ASP A 63 -14.49 -0.90 3.63
CA ASP A 63 -14.38 -2.16 2.87
C ASP A 63 -14.82 -1.96 1.43
N ASN A 64 -15.93 -1.25 1.20
CA ASN A 64 -16.38 -0.99 -0.16
C ASN A 64 -15.52 0.02 -0.92
N ILE A 65 -14.96 1.04 -0.24
CA ILE A 65 -13.97 1.92 -0.88
C ILE A 65 -12.76 1.10 -1.31
N GLN A 66 -12.28 0.20 -0.46
CA GLN A 66 -11.14 -0.66 -0.76
C GLN A 66 -11.45 -1.63 -1.91
N GLU A 67 -12.63 -2.26 -1.89
CA GLU A 67 -13.11 -3.15 -2.96
C GLU A 67 -13.17 -2.41 -4.30
N ARG A 68 -13.80 -1.23 -4.36
CA ARG A 68 -13.89 -0.42 -5.59
C ARG A 68 -12.52 0.05 -6.08
N VAL A 69 -11.63 0.41 -5.18
CA VAL A 69 -10.24 0.75 -5.53
C VAL A 69 -9.53 -0.47 -6.11
N ASN A 70 -9.66 -1.62 -5.47
CA ASN A 70 -9.06 -2.87 -5.94
C ASN A 70 -9.61 -3.29 -7.31
N GLU A 71 -10.91 -3.18 -7.55
CA GLU A 71 -11.54 -3.42 -8.85
C GLU A 71 -10.87 -2.56 -9.94
N VAL A 72 -10.82 -1.24 -9.73
CA VAL A 72 -10.22 -0.29 -10.68
C VAL A 72 -8.72 -0.56 -10.90
N MET A 73 -7.99 -0.87 -9.83
CA MET A 73 -6.55 -1.17 -9.91
C MET A 73 -6.27 -2.55 -10.54
N SER A 74 -7.20 -3.51 -10.41
CA SER A 74 -7.10 -4.82 -11.06
C SER A 74 -7.34 -4.75 -12.56
N GLU A 75 -8.21 -3.84 -13.01
CA GLU A 75 -8.43 -3.56 -14.44
C GLU A 75 -7.27 -2.73 -15.03
N HIS A 76 -6.65 -1.89 -14.21
CA HIS A 76 -5.53 -1.04 -14.60
C HIS A 76 -4.25 -1.52 -13.92
N ILE A 77 -3.78 -2.75 -14.23
CA ILE A 77 -2.45 -3.21 -13.83
C ILE A 77 -1.45 -2.23 -14.48
N PRO A 78 -0.83 -1.31 -13.73
CA PRO A 78 0.17 -0.42 -14.30
C PRO A 78 1.33 -1.30 -14.76
N ASP A 79 2.06 -0.90 -15.79
CA ASP A 79 3.33 -1.54 -16.08
C ASP A 79 4.25 -1.35 -14.87
N MET A 80 4.31 -2.40 -14.05
CA MET A 80 5.08 -2.47 -12.82
C MET A 80 6.54 -2.10 -13.08
N TYR A 81 7.09 -2.48 -14.24
CA TYR A 81 8.48 -2.16 -14.57
C TYR A 81 8.68 -0.65 -14.76
N ASP A 82 7.79 0.01 -15.50
CA ASP A 82 7.87 1.47 -15.72
C ASP A 82 7.61 2.25 -14.42
N PHE A 83 6.69 1.77 -13.58
CA PHE A 83 6.43 2.37 -12.28
C PHE A 83 7.69 2.38 -11.41
N PHE A 84 8.32 1.23 -11.20
CA PHE A 84 9.53 1.15 -10.37
C PHE A 84 10.71 1.86 -11.02
N LYS A 85 10.84 1.82 -12.35
CA LYS A 85 11.86 2.60 -13.08
C LYS A 85 11.77 4.10 -12.82
N THR A 86 10.56 4.60 -12.63
CA THR A 86 10.32 6.03 -12.39
C THR A 86 10.50 6.41 -10.91
N HIS A 87 10.07 5.54 -10.00
CA HIS A 87 9.91 5.88 -8.57
C HIS A 87 10.96 5.28 -7.64
N LEU A 88 11.61 4.17 -8.01
CA LEU A 88 12.66 3.54 -7.21
C LEU A 88 14.03 4.00 -7.72
N LYS A 89 14.77 4.76 -6.91
CA LYS A 89 16.10 5.24 -7.26
C LYS A 89 17.06 5.07 -6.09
N MET A 90 18.22 4.48 -6.35
CA MET A 90 19.27 4.42 -5.34
C MET A 90 19.88 5.80 -5.11
N GLY A 91 19.81 6.31 -3.87
CA GLY A 91 20.32 7.62 -3.47
C GLY A 91 21.85 7.67 -3.48
N MET A 92 22.44 8.16 -4.57
CA MET A 92 23.90 8.24 -4.74
C MET A 92 24.56 9.37 -3.93
N ASP A 93 23.76 10.21 -3.29
CA ASP A 93 24.17 11.24 -2.35
C ASP A 93 24.56 10.68 -0.97
N GLU A 94 24.05 9.50 -0.61
CA GLU A 94 24.46 8.78 0.61
C GLU A 94 25.86 8.18 0.44
N GLN A 95 26.78 8.60 1.33
CA GLN A 95 28.19 8.20 1.29
C GLN A 95 28.41 6.82 1.92
N ASP A 96 27.61 6.47 2.93
CA ASP A 96 27.65 5.14 3.53
C ASP A 96 26.98 4.13 2.59
N VAL A 97 27.79 3.21 2.05
CA VAL A 97 27.33 2.22 1.08
C VAL A 97 26.29 1.26 1.68
N GLU A 98 26.48 0.85 2.94
CA GLU A 98 25.56 -0.05 3.62
C GLU A 98 24.22 0.65 3.86
N ALA A 99 24.26 1.88 4.38
CA ALA A 99 23.06 2.69 4.60
C ALA A 99 22.29 2.93 3.29
N ARG A 100 23.02 3.21 2.20
CA ARG A 100 22.43 3.41 0.87
C ARG A 100 21.71 2.16 0.37
N VAL A 101 22.33 0.99 0.51
CA VAL A 101 21.72 -0.29 0.11
C VAL A 101 20.48 -0.56 0.96
N VAL A 102 20.58 -0.46 2.29
CA VAL A 102 19.43 -0.67 3.19
C VAL A 102 18.27 0.26 2.83
N LYS A 103 18.54 1.54 2.64
CA LYS A 103 17.51 2.53 2.27
C LYS A 103 16.83 2.17 0.95
N PHE A 104 17.59 1.74 -0.06
CA PHE A 104 17.04 1.31 -1.35
C PHE A 104 16.09 0.11 -1.23
N PHE A 105 16.43 -0.90 -0.43
CA PHE A 105 15.55 -2.05 -0.19
C PHE A 105 14.31 -1.67 0.62
N VAL A 106 14.46 -0.82 1.63
CA VAL A 106 13.33 -0.30 2.43
C VAL A 106 12.36 0.50 1.54
N GLU A 107 12.86 1.36 0.67
CA GLU A 107 12.04 2.11 -0.29
C GLU A 107 11.32 1.20 -1.27
N PHE A 108 11.97 0.11 -1.73
CA PHE A 108 11.34 -0.89 -2.59
C PHE A 108 10.13 -1.54 -1.91
N ASP A 109 10.27 -2.03 -0.68
CA ASP A 109 9.17 -2.64 0.06
C ASP A 109 8.07 -1.63 0.41
N GLN A 110 8.43 -0.40 0.75
CA GLN A 110 7.46 0.69 0.95
C GLN A 110 6.64 0.97 -0.32
N LEU A 111 7.27 1.02 -1.50
CA LEU A 111 6.55 1.21 -2.77
C LEU A 111 5.57 0.08 -3.05
N ILE A 112 5.94 -1.17 -2.74
CA ILE A 112 5.06 -2.33 -2.88
C ILE A 112 3.82 -2.18 -2.00
N GLU A 113 4.01 -1.89 -0.72
CA GLU A 113 2.91 -1.75 0.25
C GLU A 113 2.02 -0.54 -0.04
N GLU A 114 2.62 0.58 -0.46
CA GLU A 114 1.88 1.79 -0.73
C GLU A 114 1.04 1.65 -1.99
N HIS A 115 1.57 1.02 -3.04
CA HIS A 115 0.92 0.92 -4.35
C HIS A 115 0.22 -0.41 -4.62
N GLU A 116 -0.08 -1.18 -3.56
CA GLU A 116 -0.88 -2.42 -3.61
C GLU A 116 -0.27 -3.51 -4.52
N PHE A 117 1.04 -3.48 -4.75
CA PHE A 117 1.74 -4.55 -5.48
C PHE A 117 1.97 -5.79 -4.61
N THR A 118 1.52 -5.80 -3.36
CA THR A 118 1.68 -6.91 -2.39
C THR A 118 1.23 -8.25 -2.97
N ALA A 119 0.14 -8.30 -3.73
CA ALA A 119 -0.32 -9.55 -4.34
C ALA A 119 0.72 -10.17 -5.31
N MET A 120 1.49 -9.32 -6.00
CA MET A 120 2.46 -9.69 -7.05
C MET A 120 3.90 -9.72 -6.54
N LEU A 121 4.22 -8.98 -5.49
CA LEU A 121 5.59 -8.70 -5.04
C LEU A 121 5.81 -8.89 -3.53
N ALA A 122 4.85 -9.41 -2.75
CA ALA A 122 5.08 -9.69 -1.33
C ALA A 122 6.23 -10.70 -1.13
N ALA A 123 7.14 -10.36 -0.21
CA ALA A 123 8.21 -11.25 0.25
C ALA A 123 7.71 -12.37 1.17
N SER A 124 6.54 -12.20 1.80
CA SER A 124 5.91 -13.21 2.64
C SER A 124 5.10 -14.25 1.83
N GLY A 125 4.63 -15.30 2.50
CA GLY A 125 3.79 -16.34 1.90
C GLY A 125 4.59 -17.33 1.05
N GLN A 126 5.60 -17.98 1.66
CA GLN A 126 6.47 -19.00 1.05
C GLN A 126 5.72 -20.27 0.63
N ASP A 127 4.59 -20.52 1.28
CA ASP A 127 3.64 -21.60 1.04
C ASP A 127 2.79 -21.39 -0.23
N ARG A 128 2.70 -20.16 -0.74
CA ARG A 128 1.96 -19.86 -1.96
C ARG A 128 2.68 -20.41 -3.20
N SER A 129 1.91 -21.00 -4.12
CA SER A 129 2.43 -21.60 -5.36
C SER A 129 3.19 -20.61 -6.25
N ASP A 130 2.82 -19.33 -6.22
CA ASP A 130 3.44 -18.25 -7.00
C ASP A 130 4.65 -17.59 -6.31
N TYR A 131 5.08 -18.06 -5.13
CA TYR A 131 6.18 -17.44 -4.36
C TYR A 131 7.46 -17.29 -5.18
N ARG A 132 7.84 -18.32 -5.95
CA ARG A 132 9.05 -18.29 -6.79
C ARG A 132 8.98 -17.18 -7.84
N ASP A 133 7.83 -17.02 -8.49
CA ASP A 133 7.64 -16.00 -9.53
C ASP A 133 7.61 -14.60 -8.93
N ARG A 134 6.98 -14.41 -7.76
CA ARG A 134 7.05 -13.15 -7.02
C ARG A 134 8.49 -12.78 -6.68
N MET A 135 9.26 -13.72 -6.14
CA MET A 135 10.67 -13.48 -5.78
C MET A 135 11.52 -13.16 -7.01
N LYS A 136 11.29 -13.85 -8.15
CA LYS A 136 11.96 -13.55 -9.42
C LYS A 136 11.65 -12.14 -9.91
N ASN A 137 10.39 -11.72 -9.84
CA ASN A 137 9.97 -10.37 -10.22
C ASN A 137 10.59 -9.31 -9.30
N ARG A 138 10.64 -9.56 -7.98
CA ARG A 138 11.33 -8.68 -7.02
C ARG A 138 12.80 -8.50 -7.40
N CYS A 139 13.54 -9.60 -7.58
CA CYS A 139 14.94 -9.56 -7.98
C CYS A 139 15.15 -8.76 -9.27
N LYS A 140 14.30 -8.98 -10.29
CA LYS A 140 14.40 -8.26 -11.55
C LYS A 140 14.21 -6.75 -11.37
N LEU A 141 13.19 -6.32 -10.63
CA LEU A 141 12.93 -4.90 -10.37
C LEU A 141 14.06 -4.24 -9.59
N ILE A 142 14.60 -4.92 -8.58
CA ILE A 142 15.73 -4.45 -7.78
C ILE A 142 16.95 -4.25 -8.69
N VAL A 143 17.35 -5.29 -9.43
CA VAL A 143 18.53 -5.25 -10.31
C VAL A 143 18.39 -4.20 -11.41
N GLU A 144 17.20 -4.04 -12.00
CA GLU A 144 16.98 -3.05 -13.05
C GLU A 144 17.18 -1.60 -12.60
N ASN A 145 16.96 -1.33 -11.29
CA ASN A 145 16.97 -0.01 -10.67
C ASN A 145 18.20 0.29 -9.80
N LEU A 146 19.20 -0.59 -9.79
CA LEU A 146 20.48 -0.32 -9.12
C LEU A 146 21.23 0.84 -9.77
N ALA A 147 21.85 1.67 -8.94
CA ALA A 147 22.82 2.68 -9.37
C ALA A 147 24.10 2.53 -8.54
N PRO A 148 25.29 2.80 -9.11
CA PRO A 148 25.53 3.08 -10.53
C PRO A 148 25.30 1.85 -11.42
N SER A 149 25.08 2.06 -12.72
CA SER A 149 24.71 1.01 -13.68
C SER A 149 25.74 -0.12 -13.84
N VAL A 150 26.98 0.11 -13.38
CA VAL A 150 28.01 -0.94 -13.32
C VAL A 150 27.62 -2.08 -12.39
N LEU A 151 27.00 -1.78 -11.23
CA LEU A 151 26.56 -2.81 -10.26
C LEU A 151 25.52 -3.75 -10.88
N LYS A 152 24.58 -3.18 -11.63
CA LYS A 152 23.59 -3.95 -12.41
C LYS A 152 24.26 -4.89 -13.40
N THR A 153 25.32 -4.44 -14.05
CA THR A 153 26.05 -5.23 -15.05
C THR A 153 26.82 -6.37 -14.40
N GLU A 154 27.44 -6.11 -13.25
CA GLU A 154 28.17 -7.13 -12.47
C GLU A 154 27.24 -8.20 -11.93
N ILE A 155 26.12 -7.82 -11.31
CA ILE A 155 25.15 -8.78 -10.76
C ILE A 155 24.53 -9.66 -11.86
N LYS A 156 24.29 -9.12 -13.06
CA LYS A 156 23.78 -9.92 -14.19
C LYS A 156 24.79 -10.91 -14.76
N ARG A 157 26.07 -10.81 -14.40
CA ARG A 157 27.13 -11.73 -14.82
C ARG A 157 27.38 -12.86 -13.82
N LEU A 158 26.84 -12.76 -12.60
CA LEU A 158 26.84 -13.82 -11.60
C LEU A 158 25.87 -14.94 -11.99
#